data_AF-A0AA37F7M7-F1
#
_entry.id   AF-A0AA37F7M7-F1
#
_cell.length_a   1.000
_cell.length_b   1.000
_cell.length_c   1.000
_cell.angle_alpha   90.00
_cell.angle_beta   90.00
_cell.angle_gamma   90.00
#
_symmetry.space_group_name_H-M   'P 1'
#
loop_
_entity.id
_entity.type
_entity.pdbx_description
1 polymer ?
#
loop_
_entity_poly.entity_id
_entity_poly.type
_entity_poly.pdbx_seq_one_letter_code
_entity_poly.pdbx_strand_id
1 'polypeptide(L)'
;MGEGEGRTRRATPMQRRSRVAGGRPNRHNVRLTDAEQEEFTAAAKAAGVTVPYLMVEHTRAGLRGRGRMSVADMLRLATELDAVWRQMHRDGVGLDQIAAGAKAGVVQGQDAVLAMRDRMARSLDRVDRVLDFLDPEGRTAR
;
A
#
# COMPACT_ATOMS: atom_id res chain seq x y z
N MET A 1 -40.66 53.38 -36.47
CA MET A 1 -41.06 52.52 -35.35
C MET A 1 -40.57 51.11 -35.67
N GLY A 2 -39.67 50.44 -34.96
CA GLY A 2 -38.84 50.81 -33.82
C GLY A 2 -37.64 49.84 -33.79
N GLU A 3 -36.45 50.39 -33.61
CA GLU A 3 -35.24 49.67 -33.23
C GLU A 3 -35.30 49.32 -31.73
N GLY A 4 -34.65 48.23 -31.30
CA GLY A 4 -34.52 47.96 -29.87
C GLY A 4 -33.99 46.58 -29.51
N GLU A 5 -32.69 46.40 -29.74
CA GLU A 5 -31.82 45.30 -29.32
C GLU A 5 -32.12 44.67 -27.95
N GLY A 6 -31.87 43.36 -27.88
CA GLY A 6 -31.93 42.54 -26.68
C GLY A 6 -31.09 43.08 -25.54
N ARG A 7 -31.70 43.14 -24.35
CA ARG A 7 -31.06 43.58 -23.11
C ARG A 7 -30.90 42.40 -22.15
N THR A 8 -29.88 41.57 -22.39
CA THR A 8 -29.40 40.57 -21.43
C THR A 8 -28.38 41.20 -20.47
N ARG A 9 -28.80 41.68 -19.29
CA ARG A 9 -27.89 42.04 -18.17
C ARG A 9 -28.67 41.90 -16.86
N ARG A 10 -28.18 41.31 -15.77
CA ARG A 10 -26.83 40.89 -15.38
C ARG A 10 -27.02 39.91 -14.21
N ALA A 11 -26.46 38.71 -14.27
CA ALA A 11 -26.36 37.86 -13.10
C ALA A 11 -25.39 38.53 -12.11
N THR A 12 -25.87 38.77 -10.89
CA THR A 12 -25.08 39.32 -9.77
C THR A 12 -23.83 38.45 -9.55
N PRO A 13 -22.62 39.02 -9.41
CA PRO A 13 -21.44 38.21 -9.10
C PRO A 13 -21.63 37.60 -7.72
N MET A 14 -21.88 36.29 -7.70
CA MET A 14 -21.93 35.51 -6.46
C MET A 14 -20.59 35.69 -5.77
N GLN A 15 -20.59 36.43 -4.65
CA GLN A 15 -19.39 36.63 -3.85
C GLN A 15 -18.81 35.26 -3.52
N ARG A 16 -17.64 34.96 -4.08
CA ARG A 16 -16.89 33.77 -3.74
C ARG A 16 -16.58 33.86 -2.26
N ARG A 17 -17.22 32.99 -1.46
CA ARG A 17 -16.87 32.74 -0.06
C ARG A 17 -15.35 32.74 0.06
N SER A 18 -14.81 33.62 0.91
CA SER A 18 -13.37 33.76 1.11
C SER A 18 -12.80 32.37 1.42
N ARG A 19 -11.76 31.98 0.69
CA ARG A 19 -11.04 30.73 0.96
C ARG A 19 -10.56 30.78 2.41
N VAL A 20 -10.94 29.77 3.19
CA VAL A 20 -10.58 29.62 4.61
C VAL A 20 -9.06 29.74 4.76
N ALA A 21 -8.60 30.61 5.67
CA ALA A 21 -7.19 30.74 6.02
C ALA A 21 -6.69 29.38 6.57
N GLY A 22 -5.63 28.83 5.96
CA GLY A 22 -5.09 27.50 6.29
C GLY A 22 -5.57 26.34 5.40
N GLY A 23 -6.42 26.60 4.40
CA GLY A 23 -6.86 25.58 3.42
C GLY A 23 -5.78 25.16 2.40
N ARG A 24 -6.15 24.34 1.41
CA ARG A 24 -5.30 24.01 0.24
C ARG A 24 -5.52 25.05 -0.87
N PRO A 25 -4.68 26.09 -1.03
CA PRO A 25 -4.97 27.21 -1.92
C PRO A 25 -4.69 26.91 -3.40
N ASN A 26 -3.80 25.95 -3.65
CA ASN A 26 -3.33 25.60 -4.99
C ASN A 26 -4.34 24.69 -5.69
N ARG A 27 -4.65 25.00 -6.95
CA ARG A 27 -5.55 24.21 -7.79
C ARG A 27 -4.80 23.75 -9.03
N HIS A 28 -4.82 22.45 -9.27
CA HIS A 28 -4.37 21.83 -10.50
C HIS A 28 -5.58 21.19 -11.19
N ASN A 29 -5.68 21.35 -12.50
CA ASN A 29 -6.71 20.68 -13.30
C ASN A 29 -6.02 19.58 -14.10
N VAL A 30 -6.51 18.34 -13.96
CA VAL A 30 -6.04 17.17 -14.68
C VAL A 30 -7.17 16.72 -15.61
N ARG A 31 -6.85 16.41 -16.86
CA ARG A 31 -7.78 15.77 -17.79
C ARG A 31 -7.48 14.28 -17.80
N LEU A 32 -8.54 13.48 -17.73
CA LEU A 32 -8.49 12.03 -17.77
C LEU A 32 -9.30 11.57 -18.97
N THR A 33 -8.90 10.47 -19.57
CA THR A 33 -9.75 9.68 -20.46
C THR A 33 -10.88 9.02 -19.66
N ASP A 34 -11.91 8.53 -20.36
CA ASP A 34 -13.04 7.86 -19.70
C ASP A 34 -12.59 6.61 -18.94
N ALA A 35 -11.67 5.82 -19.52
CA ALA A 35 -11.10 4.63 -18.88
C ALA A 35 -10.33 4.98 -17.59
N GLU A 36 -9.44 5.97 -17.63
CA GLU A 36 -8.70 6.43 -16.45
C GLU A 36 -9.66 6.95 -15.36
N GLN A 37 -10.72 7.65 -15.75
CA GLN A 37 -11.72 8.16 -14.82
C GLN A 37 -12.48 7.02 -14.12
N GLU A 38 -12.84 5.96 -14.83
CA GLU A 38 -13.48 4.77 -14.25
C GLU A 38 -12.56 4.07 -13.24
N GLU A 39 -11.29 3.86 -13.61
CA GLU A 39 -10.28 3.26 -12.73
C GLU A 39 -10.10 4.06 -11.43
N PHE A 40 -9.90 5.36 -11.53
CA PHE A 40 -9.76 6.23 -10.35
C PHE A 40 -11.03 6.25 -9.50
N THR A 41 -12.20 6.23 -10.12
CA THR A 41 -13.49 6.22 -9.40
C THR A 41 -13.66 4.93 -8.62
N ALA A 42 -13.36 3.78 -9.23
CA ALA A 42 -13.42 2.48 -8.57
C ALA A 42 -12.44 2.40 -7.39
N ALA A 43 -11.19 2.82 -7.60
CA ALA A 43 -10.15 2.82 -6.56
C ALA A 43 -10.51 3.74 -5.39
N ALA A 44 -11.02 4.95 -5.68
CA ALA A 44 -11.42 5.91 -4.65
C ALA A 44 -12.61 5.39 -3.83
N LYS A 45 -13.58 4.75 -4.49
CA LYS A 45 -14.73 4.11 -3.83
C LYS A 45 -14.27 2.97 -2.91
N ALA A 46 -13.36 2.11 -3.37
CA ALA A 46 -12.83 1.02 -2.57
C ALA A 46 -12.07 1.52 -1.33
N ALA A 47 -11.36 2.65 -1.45
CA ALA A 47 -10.63 3.28 -0.35
C ALA A 47 -11.49 4.22 0.52
N GLY A 48 -12.78 4.42 0.20
CA GLY A 48 -13.67 5.30 0.96
C GLY A 48 -13.30 6.79 0.90
N VAL A 49 -12.60 7.22 -0.15
CA VAL A 49 -12.10 8.60 -0.33
C VAL A 49 -12.56 9.19 -1.66
N THR A 50 -12.28 10.49 -1.88
CA THR A 50 -12.55 11.15 -3.17
C THR A 50 -11.39 10.94 -4.14
N VAL A 51 -11.67 10.96 -5.45
CA VAL A 51 -10.63 10.84 -6.50
C VAL A 51 -9.50 11.87 -6.33
N PRO A 52 -9.76 13.18 -6.11
CA PRO A 52 -8.68 14.14 -5.91
C PRO A 52 -7.84 13.86 -4.64
N TYR A 53 -8.48 13.36 -3.58
CA TYR A 53 -7.76 12.98 -2.36
C TYR A 53 -6.86 11.77 -2.62
N LEU A 54 -7.38 10.74 -3.30
CA LEU A 54 -6.63 9.55 -3.70
C LEU A 54 -5.41 9.91 -4.52
N MET A 55 -5.58 10.74 -5.57
CA MET A 55 -4.46 11.18 -6.42
C MET A 55 -3.39 11.90 -5.63
N VAL A 56 -3.78 12.86 -4.78
CA VAL A 56 -2.81 13.61 -3.96
C VAL A 56 -2.11 12.69 -2.96
N GLU A 57 -2.82 11.75 -2.33
CA GLU A 57 -2.22 10.84 -1.36
C GLU A 57 -1.26 9.86 -2.02
N HIS A 58 -1.61 9.30 -3.19
CA HIS A 58 -0.71 8.47 -3.98
C HIS A 58 0.53 9.23 -4.45
N THR A 59 0.36 10.45 -4.97
CA THR A 59 1.50 11.28 -5.38
C THR A 59 2.37 11.67 -4.19
N ARG A 60 1.80 11.99 -3.02
CA ARG A 60 2.56 12.29 -1.80
C ARG A 60 3.28 11.08 -1.24
N ALA A 61 2.67 9.89 -1.29
CA ALA A 61 3.35 8.64 -0.96
C ALA A 61 4.54 8.42 -1.89
N GLY A 62 4.37 8.63 -3.20
CA GLY A 62 5.44 8.65 -4.21
C GLY A 62 6.59 9.60 -3.88
N LEU A 63 6.28 10.86 -3.60
CA LEU A 63 7.26 11.90 -3.31
C LEU A 63 7.99 11.72 -1.96
N ARG A 64 7.37 11.04 -0.99
CA ARG A 64 7.95 10.76 0.34
C ARG A 64 8.73 9.44 0.39
N GLY A 65 9.10 8.87 -0.76
CA GLY A 65 9.84 7.61 -0.83
C GLY A 65 9.01 6.35 -0.56
N ARG A 66 7.70 6.47 -0.27
CA ARG A 66 6.79 5.32 -0.09
C ARG A 66 6.10 4.85 -1.37
N GLY A 67 6.22 5.57 -2.49
CA GLY A 67 5.56 5.22 -3.74
C GLY A 67 6.54 4.93 -4.87
N ARG A 68 7.22 3.79 -4.75
CA ARG A 68 7.89 3.12 -5.89
C ARG A 68 7.37 1.71 -6.13
N MET A 69 6.22 1.32 -5.58
CA MET A 69 5.62 0.05 -5.95
C MET A 69 4.49 0.30 -6.93
N SER A 70 4.67 -0.16 -8.16
CA SER A 70 3.56 -0.34 -9.08
C SER A 70 2.55 -1.34 -8.49
N VAL A 71 1.32 -1.40 -9.00
CA VAL A 71 0.35 -2.44 -8.61
C VAL A 71 0.94 -3.85 -8.83
N ALA A 72 1.71 -4.03 -9.89
CA ALA A 72 2.42 -5.28 -10.16
C ALA A 72 3.47 -5.59 -9.07
N ASP A 73 4.23 -4.59 -8.61
CA ASP A 73 5.17 -4.76 -7.50
C ASP A 73 4.45 -5.10 -6.20
N MET A 74 3.31 -4.45 -5.94
CA MET A 74 2.50 -4.70 -4.74
C MET A 74 1.96 -6.13 -4.71
N LEU A 75 1.45 -6.62 -5.84
CA LEU A 75 0.98 -8.01 -5.98
C LEU A 75 2.12 -9.01 -5.85
N ARG A 76 3.30 -8.69 -6.42
CA ARG A 76 4.51 -9.51 -6.28
C ARG A 76 4.94 -9.60 -4.81
N LEU A 77 4.99 -8.47 -4.11
CA LEU A 77 5.32 -8.42 -2.69
C LEU A 77 4.29 -9.18 -1.83
N ALA A 78 2.99 -9.02 -2.10
CA ALA A 78 1.95 -9.78 -1.41
C ALA A 78 2.14 -11.30 -1.59
N THR A 79 2.50 -11.73 -2.80
CA THR A 79 2.83 -13.13 -3.08
C THR A 79 4.07 -13.61 -2.32
N GLU A 80 5.12 -12.77 -2.25
CA GLU A 80 6.33 -13.08 -1.51
C GLU A 80 6.07 -13.17 0.00
N LEU A 81 5.28 -12.24 0.56
CA LEU A 81 4.86 -12.25 1.96
C LEU A 81 4.01 -13.48 2.30
N ASP A 82 3.05 -13.85 1.45
CA ASP A 82 2.23 -15.05 1.64
C ASP A 82 3.07 -16.34 1.59
N ALA A 83 4.05 -16.41 0.69
CA ALA A 83 4.98 -17.54 0.62
C ALA A 83 5.85 -17.65 1.88
N VAL A 84 6.34 -16.52 2.40
CA VAL A 84 7.09 -16.45 3.66
C VAL A 84 6.22 -16.89 4.84
N TRP A 85 4.99 -16.39 4.94
CA TRP A 85 4.05 -16.76 6.00
C TRP A 85 3.73 -18.26 5.99
N ARG A 86 3.43 -18.84 4.82
CA ARG A 86 3.20 -20.29 4.67
C ARG A 86 4.43 -21.13 5.01
N GLN A 87 5.63 -20.62 4.77
CA GLN A 87 6.85 -21.31 5.16
C GLN A 87 7.06 -21.29 6.67
N MET A 88 6.90 -20.13 7.32
CA MET A 88 6.98 -19.99 8.77
C MET A 88 5.95 -20.87 9.49
N HIS A 89 4.72 -20.95 8.97
CA HIS A 89 3.70 -21.80 9.57
C HIS A 89 4.07 -23.29 9.52
N ARG A 90 4.63 -23.76 8.40
CA ARG A 90 5.12 -25.14 8.27
C ARG A 90 6.29 -25.44 9.19
N ASP A 91 7.22 -24.49 9.33
CA ASP A 91 8.36 -24.63 10.23
C ASP A 91 7.91 -24.65 11.70
N GLY A 92 6.89 -23.86 12.06
CA GLY A 92 6.25 -23.89 13.38
C GLY A 92 5.58 -25.24 13.69
N VAL A 93 4.82 -25.80 12.74
CA VAL A 93 4.24 -27.15 12.89
C VAL A 93 5.33 -28.20 13.06
N GLY A 94 6.44 -28.10 12.31
CA GLY A 94 7.57 -29.00 12.46
C GLY A 94 8.25 -28.90 13.83
N LEU A 95 8.40 -27.69 14.35
CA LEU A 95 8.91 -27.45 15.70
C LEU A 95 8.00 -28.07 16.77
N ASP A 96 6.68 -27.91 16.64
CA ASP A 96 5.70 -28.50 17.56
C ASP A 96 5.76 -30.03 17.55
N GLN A 97 5.98 -30.63 16.38
CA GLN A 97 6.16 -32.09 16.26
C GLN A 97 7.46 -32.56 16.93
N ILE A 98 8.58 -31.85 16.76
CA ILE A 98 9.84 -32.16 17.45
C ILE A 98 9.67 -32.03 18.96
N ALA A 99 9.01 -30.96 19.42
CA ALA A 99 8.75 -30.73 20.83
C ALA A 99 7.83 -31.81 21.43
N ALA A 100 6.80 -32.23 20.70
CA ALA A 100 5.91 -33.32 21.11
C ALA A 100 6.64 -34.66 21.15
N GLY A 101 7.47 -34.97 20.14
CA GLY A 101 8.31 -36.17 20.11
C GLY A 101 9.30 -36.22 21.28
N ALA A 102 9.97 -35.10 21.58
CA ALA A 102 10.87 -34.98 22.71
C ALA A 102 10.13 -35.19 24.05
N LYS A 103 8.94 -34.60 24.22
CA LYS A 103 8.07 -34.83 25.39
C LYS A 103 7.64 -36.29 25.54
N ALA A 104 7.45 -36.99 24.42
CA ALA A 104 7.11 -38.41 24.39
C ALA A 104 8.34 -39.34 24.57
N GLY A 105 9.53 -38.80 24.80
CA GLY A 105 10.77 -39.58 24.96
C GLY A 105 11.38 -40.09 23.65
N VAL A 106 10.89 -39.63 22.50
CA VAL A 106 11.44 -39.97 21.17
C VAL A 106 12.59 -39.03 20.86
N VAL A 107 13.80 -39.58 20.72
CA VAL A 107 14.97 -38.83 20.27
C VAL A 107 14.87 -38.67 18.75
N GLN A 108 14.52 -37.46 18.32
CA GLN A 108 14.60 -37.07 16.91
C GLN A 108 16.06 -37.16 16.44
N GLY A 109 16.30 -37.72 15.26
CA GLY A 109 17.65 -37.79 14.69
C GLY A 109 18.25 -36.39 14.58
N GLN A 110 19.53 -36.25 14.96
CA GLN A 110 20.26 -34.98 14.96
C GLN A 110 20.17 -34.25 13.60
N ASP A 111 20.17 -35.00 12.50
CA ASP A 111 20.02 -34.47 11.15
C ASP A 111 18.66 -33.79 10.89
N ALA A 112 17.57 -34.31 11.48
CA ALA A 112 16.24 -33.73 11.34
C ALA A 112 16.13 -32.38 12.08
N VAL A 113 16.77 -32.30 13.26
CA VAL A 113 16.82 -31.07 14.05
C VAL A 113 17.67 -30.00 13.36
N LEU A 114 18.83 -30.39 12.81
CA LEU A 114 19.69 -29.49 12.04
C LEU A 114 19.00 -29.01 10.75
N ALA A 115 18.33 -29.90 10.02
CA ALA A 115 17.59 -29.53 8.82
C ALA A 115 16.45 -28.54 9.13
N MET A 116 15.75 -28.71 10.26
CA MET A 116 14.72 -27.77 10.72
C MET A 116 15.31 -26.40 11.05
N ARG A 117 16.42 -26.37 11.81
CA ARG A 117 17.15 -25.14 12.14
C ARG A 117 17.55 -24.38 10.88
N ASP A 118 18.13 -25.06 9.90
CA ASP A 118 18.56 -24.43 8.65
C ASP A 118 17.39 -23.89 7.84
N ARG A 119 16.23 -24.56 7.90
CA ARG A 119 15.01 -24.09 7.25
C ARG A 119 14.46 -22.83 7.90
N MET A 120 14.42 -22.79 9.24
CA MET A 120 14.03 -21.60 10.00
C MET A 120 14.97 -20.43 9.75
N ALA A 121 16.29 -20.66 9.72
CA ALA A 121 17.27 -19.63 9.39
C ALA A 121 17.03 -19.02 8.00
N ARG A 122 16.79 -19.86 6.98
CA ARG A 122 16.43 -19.38 5.63
C ARG A 122 15.11 -18.61 5.60
N SER A 123 14.13 -19.01 6.41
CA SER A 123 12.85 -18.30 6.53
C SER A 123 13.06 -16.91 7.12
N LEU A 124 13.85 -16.79 8.19
CA LEU A 124 14.19 -15.51 8.83
C LEU A 124 14.99 -14.58 7.90
N ASP A 125 16.01 -15.10 7.21
CA ASP A 125 16.78 -14.33 6.21
C ASP A 125 15.89 -13.79 5.07
N ARG A 126 14.81 -14.49 4.76
CA ARG A 126 13.86 -14.08 3.73
C ARG A 126 12.92 -12.99 4.23
N VAL A 127 12.43 -13.13 5.47
CA VAL A 127 11.66 -12.07 6.16
C VAL A 127 12.49 -10.80 6.23
N ASP A 128 13.74 -10.91 6.67
CA ASP A 128 14.65 -9.78 6.81
C ASP A 128 14.87 -9.05 5.50
N ARG A 129 15.09 -9.77 4.40
CA ARG A 129 15.20 -9.16 3.06
C ARG A 129 13.94 -8.43 2.62
N VAL A 130 12.76 -8.97 2.93
CA VAL A 130 11.48 -8.31 2.61
C VAL A 130 11.28 -7.07 3.47
N LEU A 131 11.65 -7.13 4.76
CA LEU A 131 11.60 -5.99 5.67
C LEU A 131 12.59 -4.90 5.26
N ASP A 132 13.82 -5.24 4.86
CA ASP A 132 14.83 -4.30 4.36
C ASP A 132 14.38 -3.61 3.07
N PHE A 133 13.66 -4.33 2.21
CA PHE A 133 13.06 -3.74 1.01
C PHE A 133 11.93 -2.76 1.34
N LEU A 134 11.15 -3.04 2.39
CA LEU A 134 9.98 -2.23 2.76
C LEU A 134 10.31 -1.02 3.64
N ASP A 135 11.34 -1.14 4.48
CA ASP A 135 11.77 -0.11 5.42
C ASP A 135 13.30 -0.07 5.55
N PRO A 136 14.01 0.43 4.53
CA PRO A 136 15.47 0.49 4.53
C PRO A 136 16.04 1.44 5.61
N GLU A 137 15.26 2.40 6.10
CA GLU A 137 15.70 3.39 7.09
C GLU A 137 15.44 2.95 8.54
N GLY A 138 14.48 2.06 8.78
CA GLY A 138 14.10 1.58 10.12
C GLY A 138 15.15 0.75 10.86
N ARG A 139 16.16 0.20 10.17
CA ARG A 139 17.24 -0.60 10.77
C ARG A 139 18.51 0.18 11.11
N THR A 140 18.78 1.31 10.45
CA THR A 140 19.97 2.13 10.76
C THR A 140 19.87 2.88 12.10
N ALA A 141 18.69 2.87 12.74
CA ALA A 141 18.42 3.57 13.99
C ALA A 141 18.47 2.69 15.26
N ARG A 142 18.96 1.45 15.18
CA ARG A 142 19.13 0.54 16.34
C ARG A 142 20.59 0.24 16.65
#